data_AF-A0A4Y9J6L3-F1
#
_entry.id   AF-A0A4Y9J6L3-F1
#
_cell.length_a   1.000
_cell.length_b   1.000
_cell.length_c   1.000
_cell.angle_alpha   90.00
_cell.angle_beta   90.00
_cell.angle_gamma   90.00
#
_symmetry.space_group_name_H-M   'P 1'
#
loop_
_entity.id
_entity.type
_entity.pdbx_description
1 polymer ?
#
loop_
_entity_poly.entity_id
_entity_poly.type
_entity_poly.pdbx_seq_one_letter_code
_entity_poly.pdbx_strand_id
1 'polypeptide(L)'
;MVANHKQLQRNIKKLNIPSFASHAFRHTHASLLLNTGIGYKELQHRLGHTTLSMTMDIYGHISKDREKQAFYYFEQAVNNL
;
A
#
# COMPACT_ATOMS: atom_id res chain seq x y z
N MET A 1 2.68 2.10 -23.60
CA MET A 1 3.25 3.09 -22.64
C MET A 1 4.61 2.60 -22.12
N VAL A 2 5.73 2.91 -22.79
CA VAL A 2 7.09 2.47 -22.36
C VAL A 2 8.01 3.65 -22.01
N ALA A 3 7.51 4.89 -22.10
CA ALA A 3 8.36 6.09 -22.02
C ALA A 3 8.85 6.51 -20.62
N ASN A 4 8.32 5.98 -19.50
CA ASN A 4 8.62 6.50 -18.16
C ASN A 4 9.65 5.72 -17.31
N HIS A 5 9.97 4.46 -17.65
CA HIS A 5 10.87 3.66 -16.81
C HIS A 5 12.34 4.09 -16.92
N LYS A 6 12.84 4.31 -18.14
CA LYS A 6 14.25 4.71 -18.37
C LYS A 6 14.59 6.07 -17.76
N GLN A 7 13.67 7.03 -17.87
CA GLN A 7 13.85 8.36 -17.28
C GLN A 7 13.86 8.29 -15.75
N LEU A 8 12.97 7.50 -15.16
CA LEU A 8 12.93 7.27 -13.71
C LEU A 8 14.26 6.68 -13.22
N GLN A 9 14.76 5.63 -13.86
CA GLN A 9 16.04 5.01 -13.48
C GLN A 9 17.23 5.96 -13.62
N ARG A 10 17.26 6.78 -14.69
CA ARG A 10 18.28 7.80 -14.88
C ARG A 10 18.26 8.84 -13.75
N ASN A 11 17.08 9.29 -13.35
CA ASN A 11 16.92 10.27 -12.27
C ASN A 11 17.29 9.66 -10.90
N ILE A 12 16.84 8.44 -10.61
CA ILE A 12 17.22 7.68 -9.40
C ILE A 12 18.75 7.59 -9.28
N LYS A 13 19.43 7.21 -10.37
CA LYS A 13 20.90 7.12 -10.40
C LYS A 13 21.58 8.48 -10.17
N LYS A 14 21.05 9.56 -10.75
CA LYS A 14 21.55 10.93 -10.53
C LYS A 14 21.39 11.40 -9.09
N LEU A 15 20.28 11.04 -8.45
CA LEU A 15 19.96 11.41 -7.07
C LEU A 15 20.61 10.50 -6.03
N ASN A 16 21.30 9.43 -6.46
CA ASN A 16 21.92 8.44 -5.59
C ASN A 16 20.97 7.84 -4.54
N ILE A 17 19.72 7.58 -4.92
CA ILE A 17 18.70 6.95 -4.08
C ILE A 17 18.51 5.47 -4.43
N PRO A 18 17.98 4.64 -3.52
CA PRO A 18 17.66 3.24 -3.81
C PRO A 18 16.81 3.09 -5.08
N SER A 19 17.13 2.10 -5.91
CA SER A 19 16.35 1.85 -7.12
C SER A 19 14.99 1.28 -6.79
N PHE A 20 13.97 1.79 -7.47
CA PHE A 20 12.62 1.28 -7.41
C PHE A 20 11.94 1.38 -8.78
N ALA A 21 10.94 0.52 -9.01
CA ALA A 21 10.13 0.56 -10.22
C ALA A 21 9.02 1.60 -10.12
N SER A 22 8.51 2.10 -11.24
CA SER A 22 7.38 3.03 -11.27
C SER A 22 6.13 2.51 -10.55
N HIS A 23 5.97 1.18 -10.47
CA HIS A 23 4.89 0.54 -9.74
C HIS A 23 4.98 0.74 -8.21
N ALA A 24 6.17 1.07 -7.67
CA ALA A 24 6.33 1.36 -6.24
C ALA A 24 5.42 2.51 -5.80
N PHE A 25 5.24 3.54 -6.63
CA PHE A 25 4.31 4.63 -6.35
C PHE A 25 2.87 4.15 -6.20
N ARG A 26 2.43 3.18 -7.03
CA ARG A 26 1.10 2.57 -6.93
C ARG A 26 0.94 1.80 -5.62
N HIS A 27 1.98 1.08 -5.20
CA HIS A 27 1.98 0.39 -3.90
C HIS A 27 1.90 1.38 -2.74
N THR A 28 2.74 2.43 -2.72
CA THR A 28 2.66 3.47 -1.69
C THR A 28 1.29 4.13 -1.64
N HIS A 29 0.72 4.46 -2.80
CA HIS A 29 -0.61 5.06 -2.89
C HIS A 29 -1.70 4.15 -2.29
N ALA A 30 -1.71 2.88 -2.67
CA ALA A 30 -2.69 1.92 -2.17
C ALA A 30 -2.56 1.69 -0.66
N SER A 31 -1.33 1.56 -0.15
CA SER A 31 -1.09 1.40 1.29
C SER A 31 -1.56 2.62 2.09
N LEU A 32 -1.35 3.83 1.58
CA LEU A 32 -1.81 5.06 2.22
C LEU A 32 -3.34 5.10 2.32
N LEU A 33 -4.04 4.85 1.21
CA LEU A 33 -5.51 4.86 1.17
C LEU A 33 -6.12 3.79 2.08
N LEU A 34 -5.52 2.61 2.08
CA LEU A 34 -5.91 1.54 2.99
C LEU A 34 -5.77 2.03 4.41
N ASN A 35 -4.61 2.56 4.81
CA ASN A 35 -4.38 3.05 6.17
C ASN A 35 -5.33 4.17 6.59
N THR A 36 -5.83 4.99 5.67
CA THR A 36 -6.88 5.98 5.97
C THR A 36 -8.28 5.39 6.17
N GLY A 37 -8.44 4.08 6.02
CA GLY A 37 -9.69 3.36 6.26
C GLY A 37 -10.51 3.06 5.01
N ILE A 38 -9.99 3.29 3.79
CA ILE A 38 -10.72 2.94 2.58
C ILE A 38 -10.98 1.43 2.51
N GLY A 39 -12.14 1.04 1.99
CA GLY A 39 -12.46 -0.37 1.77
C GLY A 39 -11.72 -0.96 0.57
N TYR A 40 -11.43 -2.26 0.60
CA TYR A 40 -10.73 -2.96 -0.50
C TYR A 40 -11.46 -2.89 -1.84
N LYS A 41 -12.80 -2.86 -1.84
CA LYS A 41 -13.60 -2.76 -3.08
C LYS A 41 -13.50 -1.39 -3.74
N GLU A 42 -13.41 -0.34 -2.93
CA GLU A 42 -13.19 1.03 -3.39
C GLU A 42 -11.75 1.20 -3.88
N LEU A 43 -10.77 0.65 -3.14
CA LEU A 43 -9.39 0.60 -3.60
C LEU A 43 -9.26 -0.14 -4.95
N GLN A 44 -9.91 -1.29 -5.10
CA GLN A 44 -9.93 -2.06 -6.35
C GLN A 44 -10.40 -1.18 -7.52
N HIS A 45 -11.53 -0.48 -7.37
CA HIS A 45 -12.06 0.41 -8.38
C HIS A 45 -11.06 1.53 -8.72
N ARG A 46 -10.48 2.17 -7.69
CA ARG A 46 -9.53 3.27 -7.84
C ARG A 46 -8.23 2.87 -8.52
N LEU A 47 -7.77 1.63 -8.29
CA LEU A 47 -6.60 1.07 -8.94
C LEU A 47 -6.91 0.48 -10.31
N GLY A 48 -8.18 0.30 -10.69
CA GLY A 48 -8.55 -0.38 -11.93
C GLY A 48 -8.19 -1.87 -11.95
N HIS A 49 -8.26 -2.55 -10.80
CA HIS A 49 -8.09 -4.00 -10.73
C HIS A 49 -9.36 -4.72 -11.19
N THR A 50 -9.19 -5.72 -12.06
CA THR A 50 -10.30 -6.49 -12.63
C THR A 50 -11.05 -7.31 -11.58
N THR A 51 -10.34 -7.80 -10.55
CA THR A 51 -10.93 -8.61 -9.48
C THR A 51 -10.50 -8.14 -8.10
N LEU A 52 -11.33 -8.46 -7.10
CA LEU A 52 -11.05 -8.10 -5.72
C LEU A 52 -9.88 -8.94 -5.18
N SER A 53 -9.78 -10.20 -5.63
CA SER A 53 -8.67 -11.10 -5.29
C SER A 53 -7.34 -10.43 -5.60
N MET A 54 -7.14 -9.86 -6.80
CA MET A 54 -5.90 -9.16 -7.14
C MET A 54 -5.52 -8.07 -6.13
N THR A 55 -6.51 -7.33 -5.62
CA THR A 55 -6.27 -6.29 -4.61
C THR A 55 -5.94 -6.89 -3.25
N MET A 56 -6.66 -7.94 -2.85
CA MET A 56 -6.45 -8.65 -1.58
C MET A 56 -5.13 -9.41 -1.55
N ASP A 57 -4.74 -10.03 -2.65
CA ASP A 57 -3.49 -10.78 -2.79
C ASP A 57 -2.28 -9.84 -2.61
N ILE A 58 -2.38 -8.61 -3.11
CA ILE A 58 -1.30 -7.62 -3.03
C ILE A 58 -1.32 -6.88 -1.68
N TYR A 59 -2.49 -6.48 -1.17
CA TYR A 59 -2.57 -5.53 -0.04
C TYR A 59 -3.25 -6.09 1.21
N GLY A 60 -3.79 -7.30 1.20
CA GLY A 60 -4.55 -7.88 2.31
C GLY A 60 -3.75 -8.02 3.61
N HIS A 61 -2.42 -8.10 3.53
CA HIS A 61 -1.53 -8.11 4.70
C HIS A 61 -1.68 -6.86 5.57
N ILE A 62 -1.97 -5.70 4.96
CA ILE A 62 -2.16 -4.43 5.68
C ILE A 62 -3.36 -4.51 6.64
N SER A 63 -4.40 -5.28 6.27
CA SER A 63 -5.54 -5.51 7.16
C SER A 63 -5.13 -6.28 8.42
N LYS A 64 -4.29 -7.31 8.26
CA LYS A 64 -3.84 -8.16 9.37
C LYS A 64 -2.99 -7.36 10.35
N ASP A 65 -2.16 -6.46 9.84
CA ASP A 65 -1.33 -5.61 10.69
C ASP A 65 -2.19 -4.58 11.46
N ARG A 66 -3.23 -4.03 10.83
CA ARG A 66 -4.19 -3.16 11.52
C ARG A 66 -5.03 -3.88 12.57
N GLU A 67 -5.43 -5.12 12.30
CA GLU A 67 -6.14 -5.95 13.28
C GLU A 67 -5.28 -6.22 14.52
N LYS A 68 -4.00 -6.58 14.33
CA LYS A 68 -3.04 -6.74 15.43
C LYS A 68 -2.84 -5.45 16.22
N GLN A 69 -2.72 -4.31 15.55
CA GLN A 69 -2.61 -3.01 16.21
C GLN A 69 -3.86 -2.67 17.02
N ALA A 70 -5.05 -2.88 16.45
CA ALA A 70 -6.31 -2.66 17.14
C ALA A 70 -6.43 -3.53 18.40
N PHE A 71 -6.05 -4.81 18.30
CA PHE A 71 -6.01 -5.72 19.44
C PHE A 71 -5.04 -5.26 20.52
N TYR A 72 -3.82 -4.85 20.14
CA TYR A 72 -2.83 -4.32 21.09
C TYR A 72 -3.35 -3.08 21.84
N TYR A 73 -3.98 -2.12 21.13
CA TYR A 73 -4.55 -0.94 21.78
C TYR A 73 -5.71 -1.29 22.71
N PHE A 74 -6.54 -2.28 22.33
CA PHE A 74 -7.60 -2.78 23.19
C PHE A 74 -7.06 -3.41 24.46
N GLU A 75 -6.05 -4.29 24.37
CA GLU A 75 -5.39 -4.87 25.55
C GLU A 75 -4.82 -3.79 26.48
N GLN A 76 -4.15 -2.77 25.93
CA GLN A 76 -3.63 -1.64 26.71
C GLN A 76 -4.76 -0.86 27.41
N ALA A 77 -5.87 -0.61 26.72
CA ALA A 77 -7.00 0.10 27.31
C ALA A 77 -7.65 -0.72 28.45
N VAL A 78 -7.76 -2.04 28.28
CA VAL A 78 -8.32 -2.96 29.28
C VAL A 78 -7.39 -3.10 30.49
N ASN A 79 -6.07 -3.18 30.29
CA ASN A 79 -5.11 -3.34 31.39
C ASN A 79 -4.91 -2.06 32.22
N ASN A 80 -5.33 -0.91 31.70
CA ASN A 80 -5.27 0.38 32.39
C ASN A 80 -6.62 0.76 33.05
N LEU A 81 -7.61 -0.15 33.04
CA LEU A 81 -8.85 -0.06 33.81
C LEU A 81 -8.68 -0.73 35.18
#